data_AF-A0A5E4KCU2-F1
#
_entry.id   AF-A0A5E4KCU2-F1
#
_cell.length_a   1.000
_cell.length_b   1.000
_cell.length_c   1.000
_cell.angle_alpha   90.00
_cell.angle_beta   90.00
_cell.angle_gamma   90.00
#
_symmetry.space_group_name_H-M   'P 1'
#
loop_
_entity.id
_entity.type
_entity.pdbx_description
1 polymer ?
#
loop_
_entity_poly.entity_id
_entity_poly.type
_entity_poly.pdbx_seq_one_letter_code
_entity_poly.pdbx_strand_id
1 'polypeptide(L)' 'MAKPIELGLILEGDDAKQFWEDKKNPKATKEQIEMFKEAKRIHKTNFKH' A
#
# COMPACT_ATOMS: atom_id res chain seq x y z
N MET A 1 29.20 1.09 13.83
CA MET A 1 28.13 1.40 12.86
C MET A 1 27.33 0.13 12.63
N ALA A 2 26.04 0.12 12.97
CA ALA A 2 25.19 -1.05 12.72
C ALA A 2 25.01 -1.22 11.21
N LYS A 3 25.32 -2.41 10.68
CA LYS A 3 25.01 -2.74 9.28
C LYS A 3 23.48 -2.92 9.17
N PRO A 4 22.81 -2.41 8.12
CA PRO A 4 21.40 -2.67 7.91
C PRO A 4 21.15 -4.19 7.93
N ILE A 5 20.11 -4.62 8.66
CA ILE A 5 19.68 -6.01 8.63
C ILE A 5 19.11 -6.26 7.24
N GLU A 6 19.84 -6.97 6.39
CA GLU A 6 19.29 -7.56 5.18
C GLU A 6 18.37 -8.69 5.61
N LEU A 7 17.08 -8.38 5.72
CA LEU A 7 16.04 -9.40 5.83
C LEU A 7 16.13 -10.19 4.53
N GLY A 8 16.78 -11.36 4.56
CA GLY A 8 16.87 -12.31 3.44
C GLY A 8 15.52 -12.92 3.06
N LEU A 9 14.49 -12.09 2.98
CA LEU A 9 13.15 -12.40 2.50
C LEU A 9 13.23 -12.48 0.98
N ILE A 10 13.70 -13.62 0.50
CA ILE A 10 13.62 -13.93 -0.91
C ILE A 10 12.18 -14.39 -1.17
N LEU A 11 11.38 -13.49 -1.75
CA LEU A 11 10.08 -13.85 -2.31
C LEU A 11 10.34 -14.65 -3.59
N GLU A 12 10.13 -15.96 -3.51
CA GLU A 12 10.24 -16.88 -4.65
C GLU A 12 8.91 -17.60 -4.88
N GLY A 13 8.79 -18.27 -6.04
CA GLY A 13 7.63 -19.08 -6.35
C GLY A 13 6.33 -18.28 -6.46
N ASP A 14 5.24 -18.85 -5.96
CA ASP A 14 3.89 -18.29 -6.11
C ASP A 14 3.64 -17.07 -5.22
N ASP A 15 4.30 -16.99 -4.05
CA ASP A 15 4.25 -15.80 -3.18
C ASP A 15 4.83 -14.57 -3.88
N ALA A 16 5.92 -14.74 -4.63
CA ALA A 16 6.50 -13.67 -5.44
C ALA A 16 5.51 -13.19 -6.50
N LYS A 17 4.88 -14.12 -7.23
CA LYS A 17 3.89 -13.78 -8.27
C LYS A 17 2.72 -13.01 -7.66
N GLN A 18 2.18 -13.51 -6.56
CA GLN A 18 1.02 -12.90 -5.89
C GLN A 18 1.37 -11.50 -5.36
N PHE A 19 2.55 -11.32 -4.77
CA PHE A 19 3.04 -10.00 -4.37
C PHE A 19 3.13 -9.04 -5.56
N TRP A 20 3.68 -9.48 -6.69
CA TRP A 20 3.79 -8.64 -7.89
C TRP A 20 2.43 -8.35 -8.54
N GLU A 21 1.49 -9.29 -8.49
CA GLU A 21 0.11 -9.10 -8.96
C GLU A 21 -0.63 -8.09 -8.09
N ASP A 22 -0.57 -8.23 -6.77
CA ASP A 22 -1.17 -7.29 -5.83
C ASP A 22 -0.51 -5.91 -5.92
N LYS A 23 0.80 -5.83 -6.20
CA LYS A 23 1.48 -4.55 -6.45
C LYS A 23 1.02 -3.89 -7.75
N LYS A 24 0.81 -4.66 -8.82
CA LYS A 24 0.36 -4.14 -10.13
C LYS A 24 -1.11 -3.75 -10.11
N ASN A 25 -1.94 -4.51 -9.42
CA ASN A 25 -3.37 -4.28 -9.29
C ASN A 25 -3.78 -4.34 -7.82
N PRO A 26 -3.47 -3.28 -7.04
CA PRO A 26 -3.78 -3.25 -5.62
C PRO A 26 -5.29 -3.39 -5.41
N LYS A 27 -5.70 -4.55 -4.91
CA LYS A 27 -7.08 -4.81 -4.51
C LYS A 27 -7.34 -4.07 -3.20
N ALA A 28 -7.95 -2.90 -3.30
CA ALA A 28 -8.39 -2.17 -2.12
C ALA A 28 -9.65 -2.83 -1.54
N THR A 29 -9.67 -3.01 -0.21
CA THR A 29 -10.90 -3.42 0.48
C THR A 29 -11.92 -2.28 0.48
N LYS A 30 -13.19 -2.59 0.78
CA LYS A 30 -14.24 -1.57 0.87
C LYS A 30 -13.91 -0.53 1.94
N GLU A 31 -13.37 -0.96 3.07
CA GLU A 31 -12.96 -0.10 4.19
C GLU A 31 -11.83 0.85 3.77
N GLN A 32 -10.85 0.35 3.01
CA GLN A 32 -9.76 1.19 2.49
C GLN A 32 -10.30 2.23 1.50
N ILE A 33 -11.24 1.86 0.64
CA ILE A 33 -11.88 2.80 -0.30
C ILE A 33 -12.62 3.91 0.47
N GLU A 34 -13.39 3.57 1.50
CA GLU A 34 -14.08 4.56 2.34
C GLU A 34 -13.10 5.48 3.07
N MET A 35 -12.01 4.92 3.62
CA MET A 35 -10.94 5.71 4.22
C MET A 35 -10.36 6.74 3.24
N PHE A 36 -10.09 6.35 1.98
CA PHE A 36 -9.59 7.28 0.97
C PHE A 36 -10.61 8.35 0.56
N LYS A 37 -11.90 8.01 0.51
CA LYS A 37 -12.97 9.00 0.26
C LYS A 37 -13.01 10.05 1.36
N GLU A 38 -12.94 9.60 2.61
CA GLU A 38 -12.96 10.49 3.78
C GLU A 38 -11.72 11.39 3.81
N ALA A 39 -10.53 10.84 3.56
CA ALA A 39 -9.30 11.62 3.46
C ALA A 39 -9.40 12.71 2.38
N LYS A 40 -9.96 12.38 1.19
CA LYS A 40 -10.20 13.36 0.12
C LYS A 40 -11.21 14.44 0.55
N ARG A 41 -12.26 14.08 1.29
CA ARG A 41 -13.26 15.04 1.81
C ARG A 41 -12.61 16.03 2.78
N ILE A 42 -11.83 15.53 3.74
CA ILE A 42 -11.10 16.35 4.72
C ILE A 42 -10.12 17.29 4.00
N HIS A 43 -9.33 16.77 3.07
CA HIS A 43 -8.38 17.58 2.31
C HIS A 43 -9.09 18.70 1.53
N LYS A 44 -10.17 18.39 0.78
CA LYS A 44 -10.95 19.43 0.09
C LYS A 44 -11.61 20.43 1.01
N THR A 45 -11.95 20.05 2.23
CA THR A 45 -12.58 20.95 3.20
C THR A 45 -11.54 21.91 3.79
N ASN A 46 -10.36 21.40 4.13
CA ASN A 46 -9.32 22.14 4.83
C ASN A 46 -8.37 22.92 3.90
N PHE A 47 -8.28 22.53 2.62
CA PHE A 47 -7.36 23.14 1.64
C PHE A 47 -8.11 23.86 0.49
N LYS A 48 -9.35 24.31 0.72
CA LYS A 48 -10.02 25.28 -0.16
C LYS A 48 -9.32 26.64 -0.03
N HIS A 49 -8.48 26.97 -1.02
CA HIS A 49 -8.11 28.33 -1.37
C HIS A 49 -9.08 28.87 -2.42
#